data_AF-A0AAV6JHL8-F1
#
_entry.id   AF-A0AAV6JHL8-F1
#
_cell.length_a   1.000
_cell.length_b   1.000
_cell.length_c   1.000
_cell.angle_alpha   90.00
_cell.angle_beta   90.00
_cell.angle_gamma   90.00
#
_symmetry.space_group_name_H-M   'P 1'
#
loop_
_entity.id
_entity.type
_entity.pdbx_description
1 polymer ?
#
loop_
_entity_poly.entity_id
_entity_poly.type
_entity_poly.pdbx_seq_one_letter_code
_entity_poly.pdbx_strand_id
1 'polypeptide(L)' 'MTDQEEDIINRMYRLVGDRWDLIAGRVPGRKPEEIERFWIMRHNKTSLERRS' A
#
# COMPACT_ATOMS: atom_id res chain seq x y z
N MET A 1 5.56 -2.55 7.84
CA MET A 1 5.19 -1.18 7.47
C MET A 1 5.08 -0.38 8.76
N THR A 2 5.86 0.67 8.93
CA THR A 2 5.70 1.62 10.05
C THR A 2 4.53 2.56 9.75
N ASP A 3 3.98 3.24 10.76
CA ASP A 3 2.91 4.24 10.56
C ASP A 3 3.30 5.36 9.59
N GLN A 4 4.58 5.75 9.58
CA GLN A 4 5.11 6.74 8.64
C GLN A 4 5.14 6.21 7.20
N GLU A 5 5.55 4.96 6.99
CA GLU A 5 5.51 4.31 5.67
C GLU A 5 4.05 4.17 5.19
N GLU A 6 3.13 3.77 6.07
CA GLU A 6 1.70 3.63 5.76
C GLU A 6 1.08 4.99 5.35
N ASP A 7 1.40 6.09 6.04
CA ASP A 7 0.90 7.43 5.68
C ASP A 7 1.42 7.88 4.30
N ILE A 8 2.71 7.67 4.02
CA ILE A 8 3.31 7.97 2.72
C ILE A 8 2.61 7.17 1.62
N ILE A 9 2.40 5.87 1.84
CA ILE A 9 1.75 5.00 0.86
C ILE A 9 0.30 5.44 0.63
N ASN A 10 -0.46 5.73 1.68
CA ASN A 10 -1.85 6.18 1.58
C ASN A 10 -1.96 7.52 0.85
N ARG A 11 -1.10 8.49 1.20
CA ARG A 11 -1.07 9.80 0.56
C ARG A 11 -0.66 9.70 -0.91
N MET A 12 0.36 8.91 -1.22
CA MET A 12 0.82 8.74 -2.59
C MET A 12 -0.19 7.95 -3.43
N TYR A 13 -0.81 6.91 -2.88
CA TYR A 13 -1.86 6.16 -3.58
C TYR A 13 -3.05 7.05 -3.96
N ARG A 14 -3.45 7.99 -3.10
CA ARG A 14 -4.47 9.00 -3.44
C ARG A 14 -4.05 9.95 -4.56
N LEU A 15 -2.75 10.16 -4.77
CA LEU A 15 -2.21 11.09 -5.77
C LEU A 15 -1.93 10.42 -7.12
N VAL A 16 -1.31 9.24 -7.10
CA VAL A 16 -0.81 8.56 -8.31
C VAL A 16 -1.49 7.22 -8.59
N GLY A 17 -2.37 6.74 -7.70
CA GLY A 17 -3.04 5.45 -7.80
C GLY A 17 -2.13 4.28 -7.43
N ASP A 18 -2.30 3.18 -8.15
CA ASP A 18 -1.57 1.92 -8.07
C ASP A 18 -0.15 1.99 -8.68
N ARG A 19 0.43 3.19 -8.84
CA ARG A 19 1.79 3.36 -9.35
C ARG A 19 2.84 3.10 -8.28
N TRP A 20 2.98 1.83 -7.91
CA TRP A 20 3.85 1.37 -6.82
C TRP A 20 5.31 1.76 -7.00
N ASP A 21 5.84 1.79 -8.23
CA ASP A 21 7.23 2.24 -8.49
C ASP A 21 7.48 3.68 -8.02
N LEU A 22 6.49 4.57 -8.22
CA LEU A 22 6.57 5.97 -7.78
C LEU A 22 6.45 6.09 -6.26
N ILE A 23 5.65 5.21 -5.65
CA ILE A 23 5.43 5.18 -4.19
C ILE A 23 6.68 4.63 -3.50
N ALA A 24 7.27 3.55 -4.02
CA ALA A 24 8.51 2.95 -3.53
C ALA A 24 9.69 3.93 -3.61
N GLY A 25 9.73 4.78 -4.64
CA GLY A 25 10.71 5.87 -4.73
C GLY A 25 10.64 6.89 -3.58
N ARG A 26 9.54 6.91 -2.80
CA ARG A 26 9.36 7.77 -1.61
C ARG A 26 9.53 7.03 -0.29
N VAL A 27 9.62 5.70 -0.33
CA VAL A 27 9.81 4.86 0.85
C VAL A 27 11.16 4.15 0.74
N PRO A 28 12.26 4.77 1.19
CA PRO A 28 13.59 4.21 1.03
C PRO A 28 13.68 2.84 1.71
N GLY A 29 14.17 1.84 0.97
CA GLY A 29 14.32 0.47 1.47
C GLY A 29 13.07 -0.41 1.31
N ARG A 30 11.99 0.09 0.70
CA ARG A 30 10.83 -0.74 0.31
C ARG A 30 10.82 -1.00 -1.18
N LYS A 31 10.51 -2.24 -1.54
CA LYS A 31 10.26 -2.58 -2.93
C LYS A 31 8.80 -2.32 -3.31
N PRO A 32 8.50 -1.93 -4.55
CA PRO A 32 7.14 -1.69 -5.01
C PRO A 32 6.21 -2.90 -4.78
N GLU A 33 6.71 -4.12 -4.95
CA GLU A 33 5.94 -5.35 -4.77
C GLU A 33 5.55 -5.59 -3.30
N GLU A 34 6.38 -5.15 -2.35
CA GLU A 34 6.07 -5.24 -0.92
C GLU A 34 4.95 -4.26 -0.53
N ILE A 35 4.96 -3.07 -1.13
CA ILE A 35 3.94 -2.03 -0.92
C ILE A 35 2.61 -2.47 -1.52
N GLU A 36 2.64 -2.99 -2.75
CA GLU A 36 1.46 -3.56 -3.42
C GLU A 36 0.84 -4.68 -2.57
N ARG A 37 1.67 -5.65 -2.14
CA ARG A 37 1.19 -6.78 -1.33
C ARG A 37 0.59 -6.32 -0.01
N PHE A 38 1.19 -5.33 0.63
CA PHE A 38 0.66 -4.72 1.85
C PHE A 38 -0.69 -4.06 1.61
N TRP A 39 -0.82 -3.27 0.53
CA TRP A 39 -2.07 -2.61 0.19
C TRP A 39 -3.18 -3.61 -0.12
N ILE A 40 -2.89 -4.63 -0.93
CA ILE A 40 -3.82 -5.73 -1.20
C ILE A 40 -4.19 -6.44 0.11
N MET A 41 -3.24 -6.80 0.96
CA MET A 41 -3.56 -7.47 2.24
C MET A 41 -4.40 -6.59 3.19
N ARG A 42 -4.16 -5.27 3.21
CA ARG A 42 -4.83 -4.31 4.09
C ARG A 42 -6.23 -3.95 3.58
N HIS A 43 -6.39 -3.80 2.27
CA HIS A 43 -7.64 -3.32 1.63
C HIS A 43 -8.48 -4.43 0.98
N ASN A 44 -7.92 -5.62 0.72
CA ASN A 44 -8.67 -6.77 0.19
C ASN A 44 -9.29 -7.64 1.31
N LYS A 45 -9.03 -7.32 2.59
CA LYS A 45 -9.75 -7.95 3.72
C LYS A 45 -11.25 -7.64 3.73
N THR A 46 -11.71 -6.66 2.95
CA THR A 46 -13.15 -6.35 2.79
C THR A 46 -13.94 -7.42 2.01
N SER A 47 -13.28 -8.45 1.47
CA SER A 47 -13.96 -9.60 0.83
C SER A 47 -13.97 -10.89 1.67
N LEU A 48 -13.25 -10.95 2.80
CA LEU A 48 -13.23 -12.13 3.68
C LEU A 48 -14.18 -12.02 4.89
N GLU A 49 -14.78 -10.85 5.14
CA GLU A 49 -15.86 -10.65 6.14
C GLU A 49 -17.28 -10.52 5.52
N ARG A 50 -17.47 -10.97 4.27
CA ARG A 50 -18.83 -11.12 3.66
C ARG A 50 -19.26 -12.58 3.49
N ARG A 51 -18.63 -13.48 4.24
CA ARG A 51 -19.04 -14.89 4.40
C ARG A 51 -18.94 -15.28 5.86
N SER A 52 -19.81 -14.71 6.70
CA SER A 52 -20.25 -15.33 7.95
C SER A 52 -21.69 -14.98 8.21
#